data_AF-A0A661MRZ0-F1
#
_entry.id   AF-A0A661MRZ0-F1
#
_cell.length_a   1.000
_cell.length_b   1.000
_cell.length_c   1.000
_cell.angle_alpha   90.00
_cell.angle_beta   90.00
_cell.angle_gamma   90.00
#
_symmetry.space_group_name_H-M   'P 1'
#
loop_
_entity.id
_entity.type
_entity.pdbx_description
1 polymer ?
#
loop_
_entity_poly.entity_id
_entity_poly.type
_entity_poly.pdbx_seq_one_letter_code
_entity_poly.pdbx_strand_id
1 'polypeptide(L)' 'MRRDSMDRHYNKSIQLYQRAQKVMPGGVCLHLRSLEKPVPLSFTSAKGSKMYDVDGNVYIDYVLGLGPLILGHSPICI' A
#
# COMPACT_ATOMS: atom_id res chain seq x y z
N MET A 1 -8.50 -10.89 -19.73
CA MET A 1 -9.13 -9.82 -18.93
C MET A 1 -9.65 -10.41 -17.63
N ARG A 2 -8.91 -10.27 -16.52
CA ARG A 2 -9.29 -10.85 -15.21
C ARG A 2 -10.33 -9.98 -14.50
N ARG A 3 -11.26 -10.66 -13.85
CA ARG A 3 -12.50 -10.20 -13.21
C ARG A 3 -12.28 -9.61 -11.80
N ASP A 4 -11.08 -9.11 -11.48
CA ASP A 4 -10.68 -8.85 -10.09
C ASP A 4 -10.99 -7.42 -9.61
N SER A 5 -11.55 -6.56 -10.47
CA SER A 5 -11.68 -5.12 -10.23
C SER A 5 -12.91 -4.71 -9.42
N MET A 6 -13.87 -5.60 -9.17
CA MET A 6 -15.24 -5.16 -8.85
C MET A 6 -15.57 -5.05 -7.35
N ASP A 7 -14.79 -5.66 -6.44
CA ASP A 7 -15.09 -5.69 -4.99
C ASP A 7 -13.95 -5.13 -4.11
N ARG A 8 -13.05 -4.30 -4.64
CA ARG A 8 -12.03 -3.67 -3.79
C ARG A 8 -12.60 -2.44 -3.11
N HIS A 9 -12.59 -2.45 -1.78
CA HIS A 9 -12.98 -1.33 -0.94
C HIS A 9 -11.74 -0.59 -0.43
N TYR A 10 -11.84 0.73 -0.29
CA TYR A 10 -10.75 1.60 0.15
C TYR A 10 -11.15 2.55 1.28
N ASN A 11 -12.25 2.24 1.97
CA ASN A 11 -12.88 3.15 2.92
C ASN A 11 -11.95 3.47 4.10
N LYS A 12 -11.24 2.47 4.62
CA LYS A 12 -10.29 2.66 5.73
C LYS A 12 -9.06 3.41 5.26
N SER A 13 -8.55 3.10 4.07
CA SER A 13 -7.44 3.84 3.45
C SER A 13 -7.76 5.33 3.29
N ILE A 14 -8.98 5.67 2.83
CA ILE A 14 -9.45 7.06 2.74
C ILE A 14 -9.48 7.75 4.11
N GLN A 15 -10.03 7.09 5.13
CA GLN A 15 -10.10 7.65 6.49
C GLN A 15 -8.71 7.92 7.07
N LEU A 16 -7.76 7.00 6.87
CA LEU A 16 -6.38 7.17 7.31
C LEU A 16 -5.67 8.29 6.56
N TYR A 17 -5.88 8.40 5.24
CA TYR A 17 -5.33 9.49 4.45
C TYR A 17 -5.86 10.86 4.89
N GLN A 18 -7.18 10.98 5.14
CA GLN A 18 -7.77 12.21 5.68
C GLN A 18 -7.24 12.56 7.07
N ARG A 19 -7.01 11.57 7.92
CA ARG A 19 -6.36 11.78 9.22
C ARG A 19 -4.92 12.27 9.05
N ALA A 20 -4.17 11.64 8.14
CA ALA A 20 -2.77 11.97 7.88
C ALA A 20 -2.60 13.40 7.34
N GLN A 21 -3.51 13.87 6.48
CA GLN A 21 -3.48 15.25 5.95
C GLN A 21 -3.58 16.33 7.04
N LYS A 22 -4.16 16.03 8.21
CA LYS A 22 -4.27 16.98 9.31
C LYS A 22 -2.95 17.20 10.06
N VAL A 23 -2.00 16.28 9.90
CA VAL A 23 -0.75 16.25 10.68
C VAL A 23 0.52 16.21 9.82
N MET A 24 0.40 15.80 8.56
CA MET A 24 1.49 15.75 7.58
C MET A 24 1.10 16.54 6.33
N PRO A 25 1.99 17.43 5.81
CA PRO A 25 1.76 18.12 4.56
C PRO A 25 1.50 17.14 3.42
N GLY A 26 0.35 17.25 2.76
CA GLY A 26 -0.06 16.33 1.69
C GLY A 26 -0.44 14.91 2.16
N GLY A 27 -0.51 14.65 3.47
CA GLY A 27 -0.94 13.38 4.05
C GLY A 27 -0.02 12.18 3.80
N VAL A 28 1.16 12.39 3.19
CA VAL A 28 2.16 11.35 2.89
C VAL A 28 3.58 11.88 3.06
N CYS A 29 4.51 11.00 3.44
CA CYS A 29 5.93 11.36 3.58
C CYS A 29 6.69 11.39 2.25
N LEU A 30 6.11 10.82 1.18
CA LEU A 30 6.76 10.73 -0.13
C LEU A 30 5.75 11.08 -1.22
N HIS A 31 6.09 12.06 -2.05
CA HIS A 31 5.19 12.58 -3.08
C HIS A 31 4.71 11.49 -4.06
N LEU A 32 5.56 10.53 -4.42
CA LEU A 32 5.18 9.39 -5.26
C LEU A 32 3.95 8.64 -4.74
N ARG A 33 3.74 8.59 -3.41
CA ARG A 33 2.56 7.97 -2.81
C ARG A 33 1.28 8.75 -3.03
N SER A 34 1.35 10.08 -3.12
CA SER A 34 0.18 10.91 -3.41
C SER A 34 -0.34 10.73 -4.84
N LEU A 35 0.47 10.15 -5.73
CA LEU A 35 0.11 9.86 -7.11
C LEU A 35 -0.60 8.51 -7.26
N GLU A 36 -0.65 7.68 -6.21
CA GLU A 36 -1.35 6.40 -6.20
C GLU A 36 -2.86 6.61 -6.41
N LYS A 37 -3.46 5.83 -7.31
CA LYS A 37 -4.91 5.83 -7.57
C LYS A 37 -5.51 4.46 -7.19
N PRO A 38 -6.74 4.42 -6.65
CA PRO A 38 -7.70 5.54 -6.49
C PRO A 38 -7.45 6.45 -5.28
N VAL A 39 -6.72 5.98 -4.27
CA VAL A 39 -6.31 6.73 -3.07
C VAL A 39 -4.94 6.19 -2.63
N PRO A 40 -4.09 6.99 -1.96
CA PRO A 40 -2.89 6.47 -1.32
C PRO A 40 -3.22 5.32 -0.37
N LEU A 41 -2.64 4.14 -0.62
CA LEU A 41 -2.99 2.92 0.11
C LEU A 41 -2.22 2.85 1.42
N SER A 42 -2.93 2.44 2.47
CA SER A 42 -2.34 2.14 3.78
C SER A 42 -2.21 0.64 3.94
N PHE A 43 -1.01 0.15 4.28
CA PHE A 43 -0.71 -1.28 4.40
C PHE A 43 -0.60 -1.71 5.86
N THR A 44 -1.08 -2.92 6.18
CA THR A 44 -1.00 -3.51 7.52
C THR A 44 0.16 -4.47 7.66
N SER A 45 0.40 -5.28 6.64
CA SER A 45 1.45 -6.30 6.66
C SER A 45 1.91 -6.64 5.24
N ALA A 46 3.09 -7.23 5.15
CA ALA A 46 3.64 -7.74 3.91
C ALA A 46 4.53 -8.95 4.19
N LYS A 47 4.51 -9.94 3.29
CA LYS A 47 5.35 -11.15 3.39
C LYS A 47 5.68 -11.67 1.99
N GLY A 48 6.97 -11.90 1.74
CA GLY A 48 7.48 -12.25 0.42
C GLY A 48 7.10 -11.16 -0.59
N SER A 49 6.43 -11.55 -1.67
CA SER A 49 5.96 -10.64 -2.71
C SER A 49 4.56 -10.08 -2.46
N LYS A 50 3.88 -10.45 -1.37
CA LYS A 50 2.49 -10.06 -1.11
C LYS A 50 2.39 -8.96 -0.06
N MET A 51 1.53 -7.98 -0.33
CA MET A 51 1.17 -6.92 0.61
C MET A 51 -0.33 -6.96 0.90
N TYR A 52 -0.70 -6.60 2.12
CA TYR A 52 -2.06 -6.57 2.63
C TYR A 52 -2.39 -5.15 3.04
N ASP A 53 -3.43 -4.57 2.45
CA ASP A 53 -3.89 -3.24 2.86
C ASP A 53 -4.74 -3.30 4.14
N VAL A 54 -5.16 -2.14 4.63
CA VAL A 54 -6.06 -2.01 5.81
C VAL A 54 -7.49 -2.45 5.53
N ASP A 55 -7.89 -2.48 4.26
CA ASP A 55 -9.22 -2.84 3.79
C ASP A 55 -9.37 -4.35 3.52
N GLY A 56 -8.27 -5.12 3.54
CA GLY A 56 -8.22 -6.56 3.34
C GLY A 56 -7.87 -6.99 1.92
N ASN A 57 -7.55 -6.05 1.04
CA ASN A 57 -7.12 -6.34 -0.32
C ASN A 57 -5.66 -6.84 -0.34
N VAL A 58 -5.38 -7.78 -1.25
CA VAL A 58 -4.06 -8.38 -1.43
C VAL A 58 -3.44 -7.90 -2.73
N TYR A 59 -2.18 -7.48 -2.65
CA TYR A 59 -1.40 -6.96 -3.77
C TYR A 59 -0.11 -7.74 -3.95
N ILE A 60 0.41 -7.73 -5.18
CA ILE A 60 1.78 -8.16 -5.48
C ILE A 60 2.64 -6.90 -5.50
N ASP A 61 3.72 -6.88 -4.71
CA ASP A 61 4.64 -5.75 -4.64
C ASP A 61 5.65 -5.80 -5.79
N TYR A 62 5.49 -4.87 -6.73
CA TYR A 62 6.44 -4.61 -7.80
C TYR A 62 7.33 -3.39 -7.53
N VAL A 63 7.00 -2.59 -6.51
CA VAL A 63 7.75 -1.41 -6.13
C VAL A 63 8.99 -1.82 -5.33
N LEU A 64 8.90 -2.88 -4.54
CA LEU A 64 10.02 -3.48 -3.79
C LEU A 64 10.77 -2.44 -2.95
N GLY A 65 10.03 -1.51 -2.34
CA GLY A 65 10.60 -0.41 -1.56
C GLY A 65 11.44 0.58 -2.38
N LEU A 66 11.23 0.65 -3.70
CA LEU A 66 12.09 1.34 -4.67
C LEU A 66 13.49 0.70 -4.81
N GLY A 67 13.60 -0.61 -4.59
CA GLY A 67 14.83 -1.39 -4.81
C GLY A 67 15.36 -2.19 -3.61
N PRO A 68 15.39 -1.67 -2.37
CA PRO A 68 15.99 -2.34 -1.21
C PRO A 68 15.37 -3.71 -0.88
N LEU A 69 14.10 -3.93 -1.26
CA LEU A 69 13.38 -5.18 -0.95
C LEU A 69 13.48 -6.18 -2.10
N ILE A 70 14.66 -6.34 -2.70
CA ILE A 70 14.91 -7.31 -3.77
C ILE A 70 14.61 -8.76 -3.33
N LEU A 71 14.82 -9.07 -2.04
CA LEU A 71 14.52 -10.38 -1.44
C LEU A 71 13.05 -10.50 -0.98
N GLY A 72 12.24 -9.45 -1.18
CA GLY A 72 10.86 -9.36 -0.70
C GLY A 72 10.75 -8.93 0.76
N HIS A 73 9.50 -8.88 1.24
CA HIS A 73 9.18 -8.49 2.62
C HIS A 73 9.40 -9.65 3.59
N SER A 74 10.05 -9.38 4.72
CA SER A 74 10.33 -10.37 5.78
C SER A 74 10.96 -11.68 5.23
N PRO A 75 12.12 -11.61 4.56
CA PRO A 75 12.83 -12.80 4.12
C PRO A 75 13.22 -13.67 5.33
N ILE A 76 13.42 -14.97 5.11
CA ILE A 76 13.98 -15.84 6.14
C ILE A 76 15.34 -15.28 6.57
N CYS A 77 15.61 -15.26 7.87
CA CYS A 77 16.95 -14.95 8.34
C CYS A 77 17.88 -16.06 7.81
N ILE A 78 18.79 -15.67 6.94
CA ILE A 78 19.93 -16.48 6.49
C ILE A 78 21.08 -16.38 7.50
#